data_AF-A0AAU5WV97-F1
#
_entry.id   AF-A0AAU5WV97-F1
#
_cell.length_a   1.000
_cell.length_b   1.000
_cell.length_c   1.000
_cell.angle_alpha   90.00
_cell.angle_beta   90.00
_cell.angle_gamma   90.00
#
_symmetry.space_group_name_H-M   'P 1'
#
loop_
_entity.id
_entity.type
_entity.pdbx_description
1 polymer ?
#
loop_
_entity_poly.entity_id
_entity_poly.type
_entity_poly.pdbx_seq_one_letter_code
_entity_poly.pdbx_strand_id
1 'polypeptide(L)'
;MAARGIAILKELLALVRPKPDKGDSEDKTPPSAAEILDHIKASLEKGVEPGSAKYTALAERIKLLRDRIIQNAQDALEFLSEALRIARAIVDAEKHPDEAVVVLDDDHVGVLSRIIHDHAPPGLTITERNLAEKIDQVVTRTLARSWDNADARNRGVRRATAAVFRRYMLKPVGEPYDSTVAYIEAHYLVD
;
A
#
# COMPACT_ATOMS: atom_id res chain seq x y z
N MET A 1 -23.49 -13.15 14.00
CA MET A 1 -23.16 -11.95 13.20
C MET A 1 -23.53 -12.10 11.71
N ALA A 2 -23.24 -13.24 11.05
CA ALA A 2 -23.53 -13.45 9.62
C ALA A 2 -25.01 -13.27 9.19
N ALA A 3 -25.98 -13.71 10.01
CA ALA A 3 -27.41 -13.64 9.65
C ALA A 3 -27.97 -12.20 9.50
N ARG A 4 -27.46 -11.25 10.30
CA ARG A 4 -27.85 -9.83 10.19
C ARG A 4 -27.30 -9.17 8.92
N GLY A 5 -26.06 -9.50 8.54
CA GLY A 5 -25.44 -8.96 7.32
C GLY A 5 -26.20 -9.36 6.05
N ILE A 6 -26.62 -10.62 5.96
CA ILE A 6 -27.40 -11.13 4.83
C ILE A 6 -28.78 -10.46 4.75
N ALA A 7 -29.43 -10.18 5.89
CA ALA A 7 -30.71 -9.48 5.92
C ALA A 7 -30.60 -8.04 5.37
N ILE A 8 -29.58 -7.30 5.80
CA ILE A 8 -29.29 -5.94 5.33
C ILE A 8 -28.97 -5.95 3.83
N LEU A 9 -28.19 -6.93 3.36
CA LEU A 9 -27.86 -7.07 1.94
C LEU A 9 -29.12 -7.33 1.09
N LYS A 10 -30.02 -8.19 1.55
CA LYS A 10 -31.29 -8.47 0.84
C LYS A 10 -32.17 -7.23 0.74
N GLU A 11 -32.28 -6.46 1.81
CA GLU A 11 -33.03 -5.21 1.83
C GLU A 11 -32.43 -4.18 0.87
N LEU A 12 -31.10 -4.03 0.89
CA LEU A 12 -30.38 -3.13 0.00
C LEU A 12 -30.60 -3.51 -1.47
N LEU A 13 -30.47 -4.79 -1.81
CA LEU A 13 -30.65 -5.27 -3.17
C LEU A 13 -32.10 -5.11 -3.66
N ALA A 14 -33.09 -5.20 -2.78
CA ALA A 14 -34.49 -4.96 -3.12
C ALA A 14 -34.77 -3.48 -3.48
N LEU A 15 -34.03 -2.53 -2.90
CA LEU A 15 -34.19 -1.10 -3.14
C LEU A 15 -33.39 -0.59 -4.35
N VAL A 16 -32.26 -1.24 -4.63
CA VAL A 16 -31.27 -0.76 -5.60
C VAL A 16 -31.40 -1.49 -6.95
N ARG A 17 -31.86 -2.73 -6.95
CA ARG A 17 -32.05 -3.52 -8.18
C ARG A 17 -33.53 -3.45 -8.61
N PRO A 18 -33.85 -3.12 -9.87
CA PRO A 18 -35.20 -3.31 -10.38
C PRO A 18 -35.53 -4.81 -10.35
N LYS A 19 -36.78 -5.13 -9.97
CA LYS A 19 -37.36 -6.46 -9.78
C LYS A 19 -36.76 -7.49 -10.76
N PRO A 20 -36.18 -8.61 -10.27
CA PRO A 20 -35.69 -9.64 -11.17
C PRO A 20 -36.88 -10.15 -11.99
N ASP A 21 -36.74 -10.10 -13.30
CA ASP A 21 -37.65 -10.81 -14.19
C ASP A 21 -37.63 -12.28 -13.79
N LYS A 22 -38.79 -12.91 -13.71
CA LYS A 22 -38.92 -14.29 -13.24
C LYS A 22 -38.12 -15.21 -14.16
N GLY A 23 -36.94 -15.66 -13.75
CA GLY A 23 -36.13 -16.56 -14.59
C GLY A 23 -34.86 -17.13 -14.00
N ASP A 24 -34.12 -16.42 -13.14
CA ASP A 24 -32.78 -16.88 -12.73
C ASP A 24 -32.67 -17.10 -11.21
N SER A 25 -33.02 -18.30 -10.78
CA SER A 25 -32.48 -18.93 -9.58
C SER A 25 -31.30 -19.81 -10.00
N GLU A 26 -30.06 -19.45 -9.62
CA GLU A 26 -28.95 -20.36 -9.25
C GLU A 26 -27.62 -19.59 -9.17
N ASP A 27 -26.86 -19.83 -8.09
CA ASP A 27 -25.45 -19.49 -7.87
C ASP A 27 -24.90 -18.15 -8.39
N LYS A 28 -25.31 -17.04 -7.79
CA LYS A 28 -24.53 -15.79 -7.87
C LYS A 28 -23.96 -15.45 -6.51
N THR A 29 -22.63 -15.46 -6.44
CA THR A 29 -21.82 -14.93 -5.33
C THR A 29 -22.42 -13.60 -4.86
N PRO A 30 -22.57 -13.37 -3.54
CA PRO A 30 -23.11 -12.11 -3.06
C PRO A 30 -22.27 -10.94 -3.63
N PRO A 31 -22.93 -9.88 -4.15
CA PRO A 31 -22.22 -8.79 -4.81
C PRO A 31 -21.27 -8.10 -3.82
N SER A 32 -20.12 -7.70 -4.33
CA SER A 32 -19.10 -6.97 -3.57
C SER A 32 -19.60 -5.59 -3.15
N ALA A 33 -18.94 -5.00 -2.15
CA ALA A 33 -19.27 -3.66 -1.67
C ALA A 33 -19.13 -2.59 -2.76
N ALA A 34 -18.18 -2.77 -3.70
CA ALA A 34 -17.99 -1.87 -4.85
C ALA A 34 -19.17 -1.95 -5.83
N GLU A 35 -19.57 -3.17 -6.21
CA GLU A 35 -20.72 -3.39 -7.10
C GLU A 35 -22.02 -2.83 -6.50
N ILE A 36 -22.20 -3.00 -5.19
CA ILE A 36 -23.33 -2.42 -4.46
C ILE A 36 -23.34 -0.89 -4.57
N LEU A 37 -22.20 -0.22 -4.35
CA LEU A 37 -22.11 1.24 -4.46
C LEU A 37 -22.37 1.73 -5.89
N ASP A 38 -21.91 1.01 -6.90
CA ASP A 38 -22.14 1.37 -8.29
C ASP A 38 -23.62 1.25 -8.66
N HIS A 39 -24.32 0.23 -8.15
CA HIS A 39 -25.77 0.15 -8.32
C HIS A 39 -26.52 1.27 -7.56
N ILE A 40 -26.09 1.62 -6.35
CA ILE A 40 -26.68 2.75 -5.59
C ILE A 40 -26.50 4.07 -6.37
N LYS A 41 -25.31 4.28 -6.94
CA LYS A 41 -25.02 5.45 -7.78
C LYS A 41 -25.91 5.49 -9.02
N ALA A 42 -26.06 4.37 -9.72
CA ALA A 42 -26.93 4.28 -10.88
C ALA A 42 -28.41 4.53 -10.55
N SER A 43 -28.87 4.13 -9.36
CA SER A 43 -30.23 4.42 -8.88
C SER A 43 -30.41 5.92 -8.58
N LEU A 44 -29.41 6.56 -7.95
CA LEU A 44 -29.40 8.01 -7.72
C LEU A 44 -29.48 8.79 -9.05
N GLU A 45 -28.65 8.44 -10.03
CA GLU A 45 -28.59 9.09 -11.35
C GLU A 45 -29.89 8.96 -12.14
N LYS A 46 -30.65 7.87 -11.94
CA LYS A 46 -31.93 7.64 -12.61
C LYS A 46 -33.13 8.25 -11.88
N GLY A 47 -33.09 8.25 -10.55
CA GLY A 47 -34.25 8.53 -9.71
C GLY A 47 -34.29 9.94 -9.11
N VAL A 48 -33.19 10.69 -9.18
CA VAL A 48 -33.08 12.02 -8.56
C VAL A 48 -32.53 13.02 -9.55
N GLU A 49 -33.19 14.17 -9.66
CA GLU A 49 -32.80 15.24 -10.58
C GLU A 49 -31.36 15.72 -10.33
N PRO A 50 -30.49 15.66 -11.36
CA PRO A 50 -29.12 16.17 -11.28
C PRO A 50 -29.09 17.65 -10.93
N GLY A 51 -28.17 18.06 -10.05
CA GLY A 51 -28.03 19.46 -9.62
C GLY A 51 -28.99 19.90 -8.51
N SER A 52 -29.97 19.07 -8.14
CA SER A 52 -30.78 19.34 -6.94
C SER A 52 -29.95 19.26 -5.66
N ALA A 53 -30.36 19.99 -4.61
CA ALA A 53 -29.70 19.92 -3.31
C ALA A 53 -29.71 18.49 -2.72
N LYS A 54 -30.79 17.73 -2.98
CA LYS A 54 -30.92 16.33 -2.58
C LYS A 54 -29.94 15.42 -3.32
N TYR A 55 -29.81 15.60 -4.63
CA TYR A 55 -28.83 14.86 -5.43
C TYR A 55 -27.41 15.08 -4.91
N THR A 56 -27.04 16.35 -4.69
CA THR A 56 -25.71 16.74 -4.21
C THR A 56 -25.38 16.11 -2.87
N ALA A 57 -26.31 16.17 -1.90
CA ALA A 57 -26.11 15.58 -0.57
C ALA A 57 -25.98 14.05 -0.61
N LEU A 58 -26.75 13.37 -1.48
CA LEU A 58 -26.67 11.91 -1.63
C LEU A 58 -25.40 11.48 -2.37
N ALA A 59 -24.98 12.22 -3.40
CA ALA A 59 -23.74 11.98 -4.11
C ALA A 59 -22.52 12.10 -3.19
N GLU A 60 -22.48 13.11 -2.31
CA GLU A 60 -21.40 13.27 -1.34
C GLU A 60 -21.35 12.10 -0.34
N ARG A 61 -22.51 11.61 0.11
CA ARG A 61 -22.57 10.41 0.99
C ARG A 61 -22.06 9.15 0.31
N ILE A 62 -22.38 8.95 -0.98
CA ILE A 62 -21.88 7.81 -1.76
C ILE A 62 -20.36 7.92 -1.91
N LYS A 63 -19.82 9.12 -2.15
CA LYS A 63 -18.39 9.39 -2.20
C LYS A 63 -17.71 9.03 -0.88
N LEU A 64 -18.22 9.50 0.26
CA LEU A 64 -17.68 9.15 1.58
C LEU A 64 -17.71 7.64 1.86
N LEU A 65 -18.74 6.92 1.41
CA LEU A 65 -18.77 5.45 1.52
C LEU A 65 -17.71 4.78 0.66
N ARG A 66 -17.48 5.29 -0.55
CA ARG A 66 -16.41 4.79 -1.44
C ARG A 66 -15.03 5.03 -0.84
N ASP A 67 -14.79 6.22 -0.31
CA ASP A 67 -13.52 6.56 0.36
C ASP A 67 -13.26 5.62 1.54
N ARG A 68 -14.30 5.31 2.34
CA ARG A 68 -14.20 4.32 3.42
C ARG A 68 -13.87 2.91 2.95
N ILE A 69 -14.43 2.46 1.82
CA ILE A 69 -14.06 1.14 1.25
C ILE A 69 -12.59 1.13 0.85
N ILE A 70 -12.10 2.21 0.24
CA ILE A 70 -10.69 2.34 -0.17
C ILE A 70 -9.78 2.33 1.06
N GLN A 71 -10.11 3.13 2.08
CA GLN A 71 -9.34 3.15 3.35
C GLN A 71 -9.33 1.77 4.01
N ASN A 72 -10.48 1.11 4.16
CA ASN A 72 -10.53 -0.24 4.72
C ASN A 72 -9.74 -1.28 3.90
N ALA A 73 -9.68 -1.12 2.57
CA ALA A 73 -8.87 -1.98 1.71
C ALA A 73 -7.36 -1.72 1.91
N GLN A 74 -6.97 -0.45 2.13
CA GLN A 74 -5.62 -0.09 2.54
C GLN A 74 -5.27 -0.69 3.90
N ASP A 75 -6.16 -0.57 4.89
CA ASP A 75 -6.00 -1.17 6.23
C ASP A 75 -5.85 -2.71 6.15
N ALA A 76 -6.64 -3.37 5.29
CA ALA A 76 -6.53 -4.81 5.07
C ALA A 76 -5.20 -5.21 4.40
N LEU A 77 -4.70 -4.41 3.46
CA LEU A 77 -3.40 -4.63 2.84
C LEU A 77 -2.25 -4.40 3.83
N GLU A 78 -2.35 -3.40 4.70
CA GLU A 78 -1.39 -3.14 5.77
C GLU A 78 -1.36 -4.32 6.76
N PHE A 79 -2.53 -4.77 7.21
CA PHE A 79 -2.66 -5.97 8.05
C PHE A 79 -2.04 -7.21 7.40
N LEU A 80 -2.34 -7.48 6.12
CA LEU A 80 -1.78 -8.64 5.41
C LEU A 80 -0.26 -8.54 5.24
N SER A 81 0.25 -7.33 5.04
CA SER A 81 1.69 -7.08 4.96
C SER A 81 2.38 -7.35 6.30
N GLU A 82 1.78 -6.90 7.40
CA GLU A 82 2.24 -7.17 8.77
C GLU A 82 2.21 -8.67 9.07
N ALA A 83 1.08 -9.33 8.81
CA ALA A 83 0.92 -10.76 9.03
C ALA A 83 1.96 -11.58 8.25
N LEU A 84 2.27 -11.17 7.01
CA LEU A 84 3.32 -11.79 6.21
C LEU A 84 4.72 -11.55 6.80
N ARG A 85 5.00 -10.38 7.35
CA ARG A 85 6.27 -10.09 8.05
C ARG A 85 6.43 -11.01 9.25
N ILE A 86 5.41 -11.10 10.09
CA ILE A 86 5.40 -11.97 11.28
C ILE A 86 5.61 -13.43 10.86
N ALA A 87 4.88 -13.90 9.84
CA ALA A 87 5.02 -15.28 9.35
C ALA A 87 6.44 -15.59 8.85
N ARG A 88 7.10 -14.64 8.17
CA ARG A 88 8.49 -14.80 7.72
C ARG A 88 9.46 -14.88 8.90
N ALA A 89 9.30 -14.02 9.91
CA ALA A 89 10.13 -14.03 11.11
C ALA A 89 10.01 -15.35 11.88
N ILE A 90 8.81 -15.91 11.97
CA ILE A 90 8.59 -17.24 12.58
C ILE A 90 9.34 -18.32 11.81
N VAL A 91 9.19 -18.35 10.48
CA VAL A 91 9.86 -19.35 9.62
C VAL A 91 11.39 -19.23 9.68
N ASP A 92 11.91 -18.01 9.81
CA ASP A 92 13.33 -17.75 9.94
C ASP A 92 13.87 -18.24 11.29
N ALA A 93 13.16 -17.92 12.39
CA ALA A 93 13.48 -18.41 13.74
C ALA A 93 13.43 -19.95 13.83
N GLU A 94 12.49 -20.60 13.14
CA GLU A 94 12.44 -22.07 13.05
C GLU A 94 13.66 -22.67 12.34
N LYS A 95 14.21 -21.97 11.34
CA LYS A 95 15.39 -22.43 10.57
C LYS A 95 16.71 -22.11 11.26
N HIS A 96 16.75 -21.08 12.10
CA HIS A 96 17.94 -20.57 12.76
C HIS A 96 17.74 -20.50 14.29
N PRO A 97 17.49 -21.64 14.96
CA PRO A 97 17.08 -21.67 16.37
C PRO A 97 18.18 -21.23 17.36
N ASP A 98 19.44 -21.27 16.95
CA ASP A 98 20.61 -20.91 17.77
C ASP A 98 21.08 -19.46 17.54
N GLU A 99 20.50 -18.75 16.56
CA GLU A 99 20.74 -17.33 16.33
C GLU A 99 19.69 -16.52 17.12
N ALA A 100 20.11 -15.50 17.85
CA ALA A 100 19.19 -14.61 18.54
C ALA A 100 18.22 -14.03 17.50
N VAL A 101 16.92 -14.14 17.73
CA VAL A 101 15.88 -13.54 16.88
C VAL A 101 16.16 -12.04 16.79
N VAL A 102 16.80 -11.62 15.70
CA VAL A 102 16.91 -10.22 15.35
C VAL A 102 15.55 -9.86 14.79
N VAL A 103 14.67 -9.37 15.67
CA VAL A 103 13.54 -8.57 15.23
C VAL A 103 14.18 -7.31 14.63
N LEU A 104 14.42 -7.34 13.32
CA LEU A 104 14.71 -6.14 12.55
C LEU A 104 13.43 -5.29 12.60
N ASP A 105 13.34 -4.47 13.65
CA ASP A 105 12.38 -3.41 13.85
C ASP A 105 12.64 -2.31 12.79
N ASP A 106 12.57 -2.64 11.51
CA ASP A 106 13.06 -1.79 10.42
C ASP A 106 12.15 -1.88 9.18
N ASP A 107 11.02 -1.17 9.17
CA ASP A 107 10.34 -0.85 7.91
C ASP A 107 11.08 0.27 7.17
N HIS A 108 12.38 0.09 6.93
CA HIS A 108 13.17 1.04 6.16
C HIS A 108 12.57 1.27 4.77
N VAL A 109 11.94 0.26 4.18
CA VAL A 109 11.24 0.38 2.90
C VAL A 109 10.08 1.36 3.01
N GLY A 110 9.26 1.30 4.06
CA GLY A 110 8.18 2.25 4.30
C GLY A 110 8.69 3.69 4.46
N VAL A 111 9.74 3.90 5.25
CA VAL A 111 10.31 5.23 5.46
C VAL A 111 10.95 5.78 4.18
N LEU A 112 11.75 4.97 3.49
CA LEU A 112 12.35 5.33 2.20
C LEU A 112 11.26 5.66 1.16
N SER A 113 10.17 4.88 1.12
CA SER A 113 9.06 5.15 0.21
C SER A 113 8.40 6.50 0.49
N ARG A 114 8.29 6.91 1.75
CA ARG A 114 7.76 8.23 2.13
C ARG A 114 8.71 9.36 1.74
N ILE A 115 10.01 9.22 2.04
CA ILE A 115 11.04 10.19 1.63
C ILE A 115 11.02 10.39 0.11
N ILE A 116 10.93 9.30 -0.64
CA ILE A 116 10.85 9.36 -2.10
C ILE A 116 9.56 10.05 -2.52
N HIS A 117 8.42 9.69 -1.94
CA HIS A 117 7.13 10.29 -2.30
C HIS A 117 7.08 11.80 -2.08
N ASP A 118 7.62 12.29 -0.96
CA ASP A 118 7.59 13.72 -0.60
C ASP A 118 8.42 14.60 -1.55
N HIS A 119 9.31 13.99 -2.33
CA HIS A 119 10.33 14.67 -3.11
C HIS A 119 10.47 14.20 -4.56
N ALA A 120 9.72 13.19 -4.99
CA ALA A 120 9.86 12.60 -6.32
C ALA A 120 9.45 13.59 -7.42
N PRO A 121 10.22 13.68 -8.52
CA PRO A 121 9.82 14.48 -9.67
C PRO A 121 8.59 13.87 -10.38
N PRO A 122 7.71 14.69 -10.97
CA PRO A 122 6.59 14.20 -11.75
C PRO A 122 7.09 13.39 -12.95
N GLY A 123 6.47 12.22 -13.21
CA GLY A 123 6.80 11.36 -14.35
C GLY A 123 7.75 10.19 -14.05
N LEU A 124 7.88 9.78 -12.78
CA LEU A 124 8.61 8.56 -12.40
C LEU A 124 8.02 7.32 -13.12
N THR A 125 8.87 6.54 -13.79
CA THR A 125 8.45 5.31 -14.50
C THR A 125 8.32 4.09 -13.58
N ILE A 126 8.67 4.26 -12.31
CA ILE A 126 8.63 3.24 -11.26
C ILE A 126 7.81 3.79 -10.08
N THR A 127 7.18 2.93 -9.29
CA THR A 127 6.53 3.35 -8.05
C THR A 127 7.57 3.68 -6.98
N GLU A 128 7.23 4.59 -6.07
CA GLU A 128 8.09 5.02 -4.97
C GLU A 128 8.48 3.83 -4.08
N ARG A 129 7.52 2.94 -3.81
CA ARG A 129 7.75 1.71 -3.05
C ARG A 129 8.76 0.78 -3.74
N ASN A 130 8.63 0.56 -5.05
CA ASN A 130 9.55 -0.32 -5.76
C ASN A 130 10.97 0.27 -5.81
N LEU A 131 11.09 1.61 -5.89
CA LEU A 131 12.38 2.28 -5.77
C LEU A 131 12.98 2.12 -4.37
N ALA A 132 12.17 2.29 -3.32
CA ALA A 132 12.57 2.08 -1.92
C ALA A 132 13.07 0.65 -1.67
N GLU A 133 12.32 -0.37 -2.10
CA GLU A 133 12.71 -1.78 -2.01
C GLU A 133 14.03 -2.06 -2.75
N LYS A 134 14.26 -1.39 -3.89
CA LYS A 134 15.50 -1.57 -4.64
C LYS A 134 16.70 -0.93 -3.94
N ILE A 135 16.50 0.21 -3.32
CA ILE A 135 17.52 0.89 -2.51
C ILE A 135 17.86 0.04 -1.31
N ASP A 136 16.86 -0.35 -0.50
CA ASP A 136 17.03 -1.23 0.66
C ASP A 136 17.84 -2.49 0.30
N GLN A 137 17.40 -3.26 -0.70
CA GLN A 137 18.10 -4.46 -1.13
C GLN A 137 19.57 -4.22 -1.49
N VAL A 138 19.87 -3.12 -2.19
CA VAL A 138 21.22 -2.80 -2.65
C VAL A 138 22.09 -2.31 -1.50
N VAL A 139 21.55 -1.49 -0.60
CA VAL A 139 22.24 -0.98 0.58
C VAL A 139 22.55 -2.13 1.53
N THR A 140 21.57 -2.94 1.89
CA THR A 140 21.73 -4.11 2.78
C THR A 140 22.76 -5.09 2.22
N ARG A 141 22.71 -5.39 0.91
CA ARG A 141 23.72 -6.24 0.26
C ARG A 141 25.12 -5.61 0.26
N THR A 142 25.20 -4.29 0.11
CA THR A 142 26.46 -3.56 0.12
C THR A 142 27.08 -3.60 1.52
N LEU A 143 26.26 -3.51 2.56
CA LEU A 143 26.68 -3.56 3.96
C LEU A 143 27.07 -4.96 4.44
N ALA A 144 26.45 -6.01 3.89
CA ALA A 144 26.83 -7.39 4.17
C ALA A 144 28.25 -7.76 3.70
N ARG A 145 28.93 -6.89 2.94
CA ARG A 145 30.32 -7.10 2.49
C ARG A 145 31.30 -6.62 3.55
N SER A 146 32.49 -7.21 3.59
CA SER A 146 33.59 -6.72 4.42
C SER A 146 34.11 -5.36 3.90
N TRP A 147 34.35 -4.44 4.83
CA TRP A 147 34.87 -3.10 4.56
C TRP A 147 36.12 -2.83 5.38
N ASP A 148 37.09 -2.14 4.78
CA ASP A 148 38.37 -1.82 5.44
C ASP A 148 38.18 -0.88 6.64
N ASN A 149 37.23 0.05 6.55
CA ASN A 149 36.87 1.00 7.61
C ASN A 149 35.47 1.60 7.38
N ALA A 150 34.97 2.33 8.39
CA ALA A 150 33.67 2.99 8.35
C ALA A 150 33.52 3.99 7.19
N ASP A 151 34.57 4.76 6.87
CA ASP A 151 34.52 5.71 5.74
C ASP A 151 34.37 4.99 4.39
N ALA A 152 35.06 3.86 4.22
CA ALA A 152 34.93 3.02 3.03
C ALA A 152 33.52 2.44 2.93
N ARG A 153 32.96 1.99 4.06
CA ARG A 153 31.57 1.52 4.18
C ARG A 153 30.58 2.60 3.75
N ASN A 154 30.66 3.81 4.31
CA ASN A 154 29.77 4.93 4.00
C ASN A 154 29.85 5.34 2.52
N ARG A 155 31.06 5.45 1.97
CA ARG A 155 31.25 5.73 0.53
C ARG A 155 30.68 4.62 -0.34
N GLY A 156 30.83 3.36 0.07
CA GLY A 156 30.27 2.20 -0.59
C GLY A 156 28.77 2.30 -0.74
N VAL A 157 28.08 2.58 0.37
CA VAL A 157 26.63 2.73 0.42
C VAL A 157 26.15 3.91 -0.42
N ARG A 158 26.78 5.09 -0.30
CA ARG A 158 26.43 6.26 -1.14
C ARG A 158 26.52 5.95 -2.63
N ARG A 159 27.58 5.24 -3.06
CA ARG A 159 27.76 4.81 -4.46
C ARG A 159 26.68 3.83 -4.90
N ALA A 160 26.33 2.89 -4.03
CA ALA A 160 25.31 1.89 -4.30
C ALA A 160 23.92 2.54 -4.47
N THR A 161 23.54 3.44 -3.56
CA THR A 161 22.31 4.25 -3.66
C THR A 161 22.30 5.09 -4.94
N ALA A 162 23.41 5.76 -5.27
CA ALA A 162 23.53 6.55 -6.49
C ALA A 162 23.37 5.71 -7.77
N ALA A 163 23.84 4.45 -7.77
CA ALA A 163 23.67 3.55 -8.89
C ALA A 163 22.19 3.18 -9.11
N VAL A 164 21.42 2.99 -8.04
CA VAL A 164 19.97 2.74 -8.13
C VAL A 164 19.25 3.96 -8.72
N PHE A 165 19.53 5.17 -8.23
CA PHE A 165 18.94 6.40 -8.78
C PHE A 165 19.20 6.54 -10.29
N ARG A 166 20.46 6.38 -10.72
CA ARG A 166 20.81 6.45 -12.16
C ARG A 166 20.09 5.41 -12.99
N ARG A 167 19.88 4.20 -12.47
CA ARG A 167 19.15 3.12 -13.18
C ARG A 167 17.72 3.53 -13.50
N TYR A 168 17.09 4.34 -12.67
CA TYR A 168 15.73 4.84 -12.85
C TYR A 168 15.69 6.29 -13.37
N MET A 169 16.78 6.75 -14.01
CA MET A 169 16.89 8.09 -14.59
C MET A 169 16.72 9.23 -13.59
N LEU A 170 16.97 8.97 -12.31
CA LEU A 170 16.99 9.98 -11.26
C LEU A 170 18.41 10.53 -11.05
N LYS A 171 18.48 11.82 -10.79
CA LYS A 171 19.74 12.49 -10.46
C LYS A 171 20.18 12.06 -9.05
N PRO A 172 21.42 11.57 -8.86
CA PRO A 172 21.95 11.22 -7.54
C PRO A 172 22.52 12.46 -6.83
N VAL A 173 21.72 13.52 -6.76
CA VAL A 173 22.06 14.81 -6.13
C VAL A 173 20.78 15.59 -5.91
N GLY A 174 20.68 16.31 -4.78
CA GLY A 174 19.45 17.00 -4.41
C GLY A 174 18.36 16.03 -4.00
N GLU A 175 17.15 16.52 -3.81
CA GLU A 175 16.03 15.66 -3.42
C GLU A 175 15.48 14.82 -4.58
N PRO A 176 15.06 13.55 -4.36
CA PRO A 176 14.98 12.82 -3.08
C PRO A 176 16.29 12.15 -2.61
N TYR A 177 17.40 12.29 -3.34
CA TYR A 177 18.63 11.54 -3.08
C TYR A 177 19.27 11.91 -1.73
N ASP A 178 19.34 13.21 -1.41
CA ASP A 178 20.02 13.69 -0.21
C ASP A 178 19.33 13.18 1.07
N SER A 179 17.99 13.28 1.15
CA SER A 179 17.21 12.74 2.27
C SER A 179 17.27 11.20 2.35
N THR A 180 17.31 10.51 1.20
CA THR A 180 17.50 9.05 1.17
C THR A 180 18.85 8.66 1.76
N VAL A 181 19.94 9.33 1.37
CA VAL A 181 21.28 9.04 1.89
C VAL A 181 21.39 9.37 3.37
N ALA A 182 20.85 10.51 3.80
CA ALA A 182 20.86 10.88 5.22
C ALA A 182 20.15 9.83 6.10
N TYR A 183 18.99 9.34 5.66
CA TYR A 183 18.28 8.26 6.35
C TYR A 183 19.13 6.98 6.41
N ILE A 184 19.71 6.58 5.28
CA ILE A 184 20.55 5.38 5.22
C ILE A 184 21.74 5.50 6.19
N GLU A 185 22.39 6.66 6.25
CA GLU A 185 23.53 6.88 7.15
C GLU A 185 23.13 6.86 8.63
N ALA A 186 21.95 7.33 8.96
CA ALA A 186 21.46 7.37 10.34
C ALA A 186 20.89 6.04 10.83
N HIS A 187 20.44 5.16 9.93
CA HIS A 187 19.63 4.00 10.31
C HIS A 187 20.16 2.65 9.82
N TYR A 188 21.00 2.61 8.78
CA TYR A 188 21.61 1.34 8.31
C TYR A 188 23.06 1.20 8.74
N LEU A 189 23.69 2.28 9.22
CA LEU A 189 25.11 2.32 9.58
C LEU A 189 25.32 2.43 11.09
N VAL A 190 24.25 2.36 11.87
CA VAL A 190 24.29 2.30 13.33
C VAL A 190 24.22 0.82 13.69
N ASP A 191 25.30 0.31 14.26
CA ASP A 191 25.38 -1.05 14.83
C ASP A 191 24.65 -1.10 16.18
#